data_AF-A0A699ZAG1-F1
#
_entry.id   AF-A0A699ZAG1-F1
#
_cell.length_a   1.000
_cell.length_b   1.000
_cell.length_c   1.000
_cell.angle_alpha   90.00
_cell.angle_beta   90.00
_cell.angle_gamma   90.00
#
_symmetry.space_group_name_H-M   'P 1'
#
loop_
_entity.id
_entity.type
_entity.pdbx_description
1 polymer ?
#
loop_
_entity_poly.entity_id
_entity_poly.type
_entity_poly.pdbx_seq_one_letter_code
_entity_poly.pdbx_strand_id
1 'polypeptide(L)'
;QATQRVRVILFIDDIHNLVPAAGAAGATMMDGGALLKPALSRGELRIIGASSIDKYKKTIEKDPGLERRFQQIFVEQPSVEQTVSILRGLRPRYERYHGEGRL
;
A
#
# COMPACT_ATOMS: atom_id res chain seq x y z
N GLN A 1 32.24 7.18 -12.05
CA GLN A 1 31.03 7.17 -12.89
C GLN A 1 29.84 7.49 -11.99
N ALA A 2 29.05 8.50 -12.30
CA ALA A 2 27.86 8.82 -11.52
C ALA A 2 26.79 7.76 -11.82
N THR A 3 26.53 6.85 -10.89
CA THR A 3 25.40 5.93 -10.99
C THR A 3 24.13 6.76 -11.12
N GLN A 4 23.49 6.73 -12.30
CA GLN A 4 22.15 7.28 -12.44
C GLN A 4 21.25 6.52 -11.47
N ARG A 5 20.85 7.19 -10.38
CA ARG A 5 19.89 6.62 -9.43
C ARG A 5 18.54 6.56 -10.13
N VAL A 6 18.15 5.35 -10.55
CA VAL A 6 16.81 5.09 -11.06
C VAL A 6 15.83 5.47 -9.95
N ARG A 7 14.97 6.45 -10.21
CA ARG A 7 13.93 6.88 -9.28
C ARG A 7 12.74 5.95 -9.41
N VAL A 8 12.80 4.79 -8.75
CA VAL A 8 11.69 3.84 -8.67
C VAL A 8 10.84 4.13 -7.43
N ILE A 9 9.53 4.07 -7.57
CA ILE A 9 8.58 3.97 -6.46
C ILE A 9 8.06 2.54 -6.45
N LEU A 10 8.30 1.83 -5.35
CA LEU A 10 7.78 0.49 -5.15
C LEU A 10 6.37 0.59 -4.55
N PHE A 11 5.37 0.01 -5.22
CA PHE A 11 4.03 -0.13 -4.66
C PHE A 11 3.85 -1.56 -4.13
N ILE A 12 3.32 -1.68 -2.91
CA ILE A 12 3.04 -2.96 -2.27
C ILE A 12 1.59 -2.92 -1.78
N ASP A 13 0.73 -3.67 -2.45
CA ASP A 13 -0.61 -3.92 -1.94
C ASP A 13 -0.55 -4.90 -0.77
N ASP A 14 -1.46 -4.74 0.19
CA ASP A 14 -1.49 -5.50 1.44
C ASP A 14 -0.11 -5.57 2.16
N ILE A 15 0.57 -4.42 2.31
CA ILE A 15 1.95 -4.33 2.84
C ILE A 15 2.15 -4.97 4.22
N HIS A 16 1.10 -5.06 5.04
CA HIS A 16 1.12 -5.76 6.34
C HIS A 16 1.47 -7.25 6.20
N ASN A 17 1.31 -7.87 5.03
CA ASN A 17 1.69 -9.28 4.82
C ASN A 17 3.22 -9.48 4.81
N LEU A 18 4.01 -8.41 4.62
CA LEU A 18 5.48 -8.47 4.64
C LEU A 18 6.06 -8.46 6.05
N VAL A 19 5.24 -8.14 7.06
CA VAL A 19 5.67 -8.01 8.44
C VAL A 19 4.77 -8.92 9.28
N PRO A 20 5.31 -10.00 9.88
CA PRO A 20 4.49 -10.85 10.71
C PRO A 20 3.93 -10.07 11.90
N ALA A 21 2.73 -10.43 12.35
CA ALA A 21 2.17 -9.85 13.56
C ALA A 21 3.09 -10.12 14.76
N ALA A 22 3.25 -9.13 15.63
CA ALA A 22 4.13 -9.24 16.80
C ALA A 22 3.75 -10.46 17.66
N GLY A 23 4.73 -11.31 17.99
CA GLY A 23 4.53 -12.51 18.82
C GLY A 23 3.99 -13.74 18.08
N ALA A 24 3.81 -13.69 16.76
CA ALA A 24 3.51 -14.88 15.96
C ALA A 24 4.74 -15.82 15.94
N ALA A 25 4.78 -16.77 16.87
CA ALA A 25 5.78 -17.83 16.88
C ALA A 25 5.61 -18.69 15.62
N GLY A 26 6.60 -18.64 14.72
CA GLY A 26 6.66 -19.53 13.55
C GLY A 26 6.39 -18.89 12.17
N ALA A 27 6.61 -17.59 11.97
CA ALA A 27 6.56 -17.00 10.63
C ALA A 27 7.78 -17.44 9.78
N THR A 28 7.66 -18.58 9.10
CA THR A 28 8.68 -19.23 8.27
C THR A 28 8.79 -18.70 6.83
N MET A 29 8.41 -17.46 6.57
CA MET A 29 8.50 -16.86 5.22
C MET A 29 8.94 -15.39 5.33
N MET A 30 10.24 -15.15 5.55
CA MET A 30 10.94 -13.84 5.56
C MET A 30 10.25 -12.68 6.28
N ASP A 31 10.82 -12.23 7.40
CA ASP A 31 10.59 -10.87 7.93
C ASP A 31 11.04 -9.84 6.89
N GLY A 32 10.12 -9.42 6.01
CA GLY A 32 10.36 -8.40 4.99
C GLY A 32 10.74 -7.06 5.62
N GLY A 33 10.33 -6.82 6.88
CA GLY A 33 10.72 -5.65 7.66
C GLY A 33 12.23 -5.52 7.82
N ALA A 34 12.94 -6.63 8.04
CA ALA A 34 14.40 -6.64 8.13
C ALA A 34 15.09 -6.19 6.83
N LEU A 35 14.49 -6.48 5.67
CA LEU A 35 15.00 -6.05 4.36
C LEU A 35 14.67 -4.59 4.03
N LEU A 36 13.47 -4.14 4.43
CA LEU A 36 13.00 -2.79 4.13
C LEU A 36 13.67 -1.72 5.00
N LYS A 37 13.93 -2.02 6.29
CA LYS A 37 14.48 -1.05 7.26
C LYS A 37 15.77 -0.35 6.77
N PRO A 38 16.81 -1.06 6.26
CA PRO A 38 18.04 -0.42 5.80
C PRO A 38 17.84 0.43 4.54
N ALA A 39 17.07 -0.07 3.56
CA ALA A 39 16.84 0.62 2.29
C ALA A 39 16.01 1.91 2.47
N LEU A 40 14.99 1.85 3.34
CA LEU A 40 14.19 3.02 3.73
C LEU A 40 15.04 4.05 4.50
N SER A 41 15.91 3.59 5.41
CA SER A 41 16.78 4.49 6.18
C SER A 41 17.81 5.23 5.34
N ARG A 42 18.35 4.59 4.30
CA ARG A 42 19.32 5.23 3.39
C ARG A 42 18.66 6.11 2.32
N GLY A 43 17.33 6.11 2.23
CA GLY A 43 16.59 6.83 1.19
C GLY A 43 16.84 6.28 -0.22
N GLU A 44 17.32 5.04 -0.33
CA GLU A 44 17.59 4.34 -1.59
C GLU A 44 16.29 3.83 -2.24
N LEU A 45 15.26 3.63 -1.41
CA LEU A 45 13.97 3.09 -1.83
C LEU A 45 12.84 4.01 -1.36
N ARG A 46 11.88 4.27 -2.25
CA ARG A 46 10.62 4.95 -1.94
C ARG A 46 9.49 3.94 -2.10
N ILE A 47 8.62 3.83 -1.10
CA ILE A 47 7.55 2.83 -1.07
C ILE A 47 6.21 3.51 -0.83
N ILE A 48 5.18 3.04 -1.53
CA ILE A 48 3.78 3.26 -1.18
C ILE A 48 3.21 1.89 -0.79
N GLY A 49 2.75 1.77 0.46
CA GLY A 49 2.11 0.55 0.96
C GLY A 49 0.61 0.79 1.16
N ALA A 50 -0.22 -0.18 0.77
CA ALA A 50 -1.65 -0.18 1.05
C ALA A 50 -1.97 -1.25 2.11
N SER A 51 -2.79 -0.89 3.10
CA SER A 51 -3.24 -1.79 4.17
C SER A 51 -4.55 -1.27 4.74
N SER A 52 -5.37 -2.15 5.31
CA SER A 52 -6.45 -1.72 6.20
C SER A 52 -5.88 -1.25 7.54
N ILE A 53 -6.65 -0.41 8.24
CA ILE A 53 -6.27 0.15 9.55
C ILE A 53 -5.95 -0.96 10.55
N ASP A 54 -6.83 -1.97 10.64
CA ASP A 54 -6.69 -3.04 11.64
C ASP A 54 -5.45 -3.90 11.42
N LYS A 55 -5.10 -4.15 10.15
CA LYS A 55 -3.91 -4.94 9.81
C LYS A 55 -2.63 -4.13 10.03
N TYR A 56 -2.64 -2.83 9.70
CA TYR A 56 -1.53 -1.92 9.99
C TYR A 56 -1.21 -1.87 11.50
N LYS A 57 -2.25 -1.68 12.33
CA LYS A 57 -2.16 -1.65 13.81
C LYS A 57 -1.58 -2.92 14.42
N LYS A 58 -1.82 -4.08 13.80
CA LYS A 58 -1.37 -5.40 14.29
C LYS A 58 0.04 -5.77 13.85
N THR A 59 0.57 -5.12 12.81
CA THR A 59 1.83 -5.50 12.14
C THR A 59 2.82 -4.34 12.16
N ILE A 60 2.72 -3.40 11.21
CA ILE A 60 3.67 -2.32 10.97
C ILE A 60 3.76 -1.36 12.16
N GLU A 61 2.62 -0.98 12.76
CA GLU A 61 2.59 -0.06 13.91
C GLU A 61 3.27 -0.66 15.15
N LYS A 62 3.31 -1.99 15.27
CA LYS A 62 3.96 -2.69 16.39
C LYS A 62 5.47 -2.77 16.24
N ASP A 63 6.03 -2.41 15.08
CA ASP A 63 7.47 -2.35 14.83
C ASP A 63 7.95 -0.89 14.85
N PRO A 64 8.59 -0.41 15.93
CA PRO A 64 9.08 0.98 16.03
C PRO A 64 10.12 1.36 14.96
N GLY A 65 10.73 0.36 14.33
CA GLY A 65 11.58 0.58 13.18
C GLY A 65 10.76 0.97 11.97
N LEU A 66 9.73 0.21 11.62
CA LEU A 66 8.95 0.52 10.42
C LEU A 66 8.03 1.72 10.62
N GLU A 67 7.37 1.82 11.77
CA GLU A 67 6.37 2.86 12.07
C GLU A 67 6.90 4.27 11.79
N ARG A 68 8.05 4.64 12.34
CA ARG A 68 8.69 5.96 12.10
C ARG A 68 9.19 6.21 10.66
N ARG A 69 9.18 5.20 9.79
CA ARG A 69 9.66 5.28 8.39
C ARG A 69 8.52 5.43 7.39
N PHE A 70 7.28 5.18 7.82
CA PHE A 70 6.09 5.38 7.00
C PHE A 70 5.35 6.64 7.44
N GLN A 71 4.94 7.45 6.47
CA GLN A 71 3.94 8.49 6.70
C GLN A 71 2.55 7.87 6.48
N GLN A 72 1.74 7.83 7.54
CA GLN A 72 0.37 7.36 7.41
C GLN A 72 -0.47 8.40 6.67
N ILE A 73 -1.18 7.94 5.63
CA ILE A 73 -2.19 8.69 4.91
C ILE A 73 -3.50 7.92 5.06
N PHE A 74 -4.46 8.52 5.76
CA PHE A 74 -5.77 7.91 5.92
C PHE A 74 -6.61 8.16 4.67
N VAL A 75 -7.16 7.09 4.12
CA VAL A 75 -8.06 7.15 2.95
C VAL A 75 -9.45 6.79 3.43
N GLU A 76 -10.30 7.81 3.51
CA GLU A 76 -11.70 7.64 3.90
C GLU A 76 -12.53 7.02 2.77
N GLN A 77 -13.63 6.40 3.15
CA GLN A 77 -14.61 5.96 2.17
C GLN A 77 -15.20 7.20 1.47
N PRO A 78 -15.43 7.13 0.16
CA PRO A 78 -16.07 8.22 -0.55
C PRO A 78 -17.49 8.47 -0.01
N SER A 79 -17.93 9.73 0.02
CA SER A 79 -19.33 10.07 0.27
C SER A 79 -20.24 9.48 -0.82
N VAL A 80 -21.55 9.50 -0.59
CA VAL A 80 -22.51 9.06 -1.62
C VAL A 80 -22.36 9.91 -2.89
N GLU A 81 -22.22 11.23 -2.76
CA GLU A 81 -22.05 12.14 -3.91
C GLU A 81 -20.74 11.88 -4.65
N GLN A 82 -19.64 11.68 -3.91
CA GLN A 82 -18.34 11.33 -4.50
C GLN A 82 -18.40 9.99 -5.22
N THR A 83 -19.06 8.99 -4.62
CA THR A 83 -19.26 7.66 -5.20
C THR A 83 -20.05 7.75 -6.50
N VAL A 84 -21.17 8.50 -6.52
CA VAL A 84 -21.95 8.74 -7.74
C VAL A 84 -21.09 9.41 -8.82
N SER A 85 -20.24 10.37 -8.45
CA SER A 85 -19.32 11.04 -9.38
C SER A 85 -18.28 10.08 -9.97
N ILE A 86 -17.66 9.25 -9.13
CA ILE A 86 -16.71 8.20 -9.54
C ILE A 86 -17.38 7.23 -10.52
N LEU A 87 -18.58 6.74 -10.20
CA LEU A 87 -19.33 5.81 -11.04
C LEU A 87 -19.72 6.43 -12.39
N ARG A 88 -20.14 7.70 -12.40
CA ARG A 88 -20.39 8.45 -13.65
C ARG A 88 -19.13 8.56 -14.51
N GLY A 89 -17.96 8.76 -13.90
CA GLY A 89 -16.67 8.78 -14.61
C GLY A 89 -16.28 7.40 -15.19
N LEU A 90 -16.64 6.31 -14.51
CA LEU A 90 -16.37 4.95 -14.97
C LEU A 90 -17.38 4.45 -16.01
N ARG A 91 -18.61 4.98 -16.00
CA ARG A 91 -19.73 4.55 -16.86
C ARG A 91 -19.35 4.36 -18.34
N PRO A 92 -18.69 5.31 -19.04
CA PRO A 92 -18.38 5.12 -20.46
C PRO A 92 -17.39 3.98 -20.74
N ARG A 93 -16.54 3.62 -19.77
CA ARG A 93 -15.63 2.47 -19.88
C ARG A 93 -16.39 1.16 -19.74
N TYR A 94 -17.34 1.10 -18.81
CA TYR A 94 -18.18 -0.08 -18.60
C TYR A 94 -19.17 -0.31 -19.76
N GLU A 95 -19.81 0.75 -20.27
CA GLU A 95 -20.72 0.66 -21.42
C GLU A 95 -20.01 0.12 -22.67
N ARG A 96 -18.78 0.58 -22.94
CA ARG A 96 -17.96 0.04 -24.04
C ARG A 96 -17.58 -1.42 -23.83
N TYR A 97 -17.22 -1.80 -22.60
CA TYR A 97 -16.83 -3.18 -22.30
C TYR A 97 -18.00 -4.16 -22.43
N HIS A 98 -19.22 -3.73 -22.08
CA HIS A 98 -20.41 -4.58 -22.11
C HIS A 98 -21.24 -4.50 -23.40
N GLY A 99 -20.83 -3.67 -24.37
CA GLY A 99 -21.53 -3.52 -25.65
C GLY A 99 -22.77 -2.64 -25.51
N GLU A 100 -22.64 -1.39 -25.96
CA GLU A 100 -23.69 -0.42 -26.27
C GLU A 100 -25.11 -0.67 -25.71
N GLY A 101 -25.49 0.09 -24.67
CA GLY A 101 -26.79 0.76 -24.66
C GLY A 101 -28.02 0.04 -24.10
N ARG A 102 -27.89 -0.86 -23.12
CA ARG A 102 -29.05 -1.36 -22.35
C ARG A 102 -28.84 -1.26 -20.83
N LEU A 103 -28.80 -0.04 -20.32
CA LEU A 103 -29.28 0.31 -18.98
C LEU A 103 -30.06 1.62 -19.08
#